data_AF-A0A5R9DTI5-F1
#
_entry.id   AF-A0A5R9DTI5-F1
#
_cell.length_a   1.000
_cell.length_b   1.000
_cell.length_c   1.000
_cell.angle_alpha   90.00
_cell.angle_beta   90.00
_cell.angle_gamma   90.00
#
_symmetry.space_group_name_H-M   'P 1'
#
loop_
_entity.id
_entity.type
_entity.pdbx_description
1 polymer ?
#
loop_
_entity_poly.entity_id
_entity_poly.type
_entity_poly.pdbx_seq_one_letter_code
_entity_poly.pdbx_strand_id
1 'polypeptide(L)'
;MSGSSQMQVIVYAVDDSEITTVLNVFRARHVTTDYGLGSSPESLELGCVYGTAEVPAGSARELASELTAGAPSAAFVLWQDPSYPANGAYVARVPDVGGLEAECDVHGTPLISLRKVIPFFSTSLRVAATRTEDNTAGEVRHAAEVLDALALLSGRLPGAPEAE
;
A
#
# COMPACT_ATOMS: atom_id res chain seq x y z
N MET A 1 23.63 1.26 -10.03
CA MET A 1 22.69 0.51 -10.89
C MET A 1 21.32 0.68 -10.27
N SER A 2 20.42 1.39 -10.93
CA SER A 2 19.01 1.46 -10.52
C SER A 2 18.30 0.25 -11.13
N GLY A 3 17.70 -0.60 -10.29
CA GLY A 3 16.92 -1.73 -10.77
C GLY A 3 15.68 -1.27 -11.57
N SER A 4 15.27 -2.06 -12.56
CA SER A 4 13.98 -1.96 -13.21
C SER A 4 13.11 -3.15 -12.80
N SER A 5 11.80 -2.93 -12.69
CA SER A 5 10.83 -3.96 -12.34
C SER A 5 9.42 -3.56 -12.76
N GLN A 6 8.51 -4.51 -12.80
CA GLN A 6 7.11 -4.24 -13.09
C GLN A 6 6.47 -3.43 -11.94
N MET A 7 5.48 -2.63 -12.30
CA MET A 7 4.68 -1.84 -11.39
C MET A 7 3.20 -2.09 -11.67
N GLN A 8 2.41 -2.13 -10.61
CA GLN A 8 1.01 -2.48 -10.62
C GLN A 8 0.21 -1.49 -9.77
N VAL A 9 -1.02 -1.24 -10.16
CA VAL A 9 -1.93 -0.32 -9.47
C VAL A 9 -3.36 -0.87 -9.51
N ILE A 10 -4.06 -0.74 -8.39
CA ILE A 10 -5.50 -1.00 -8.28
C ILE A 10 -6.14 0.26 -7.74
N VAL A 11 -7.15 0.78 -8.44
CA VAL A 11 -7.99 1.88 -7.97
C VAL A 11 -9.30 1.30 -7.45
N TYR A 12 -9.61 1.50 -6.18
CA TYR A 12 -10.81 0.96 -5.53
C TYR A 12 -11.99 1.92 -5.55
N ALA A 13 -11.72 3.22 -5.50
CA ALA A 13 -12.72 4.27 -5.56
C ALA A 13 -12.10 5.54 -6.16
N VAL A 14 -12.93 6.34 -6.82
CA VAL A 14 -12.63 7.68 -7.32
C VAL A 14 -13.95 8.34 -7.71
N ASP A 15 -14.06 9.65 -7.57
CA ASP A 15 -15.22 10.40 -8.04
C ASP A 15 -15.28 10.39 -9.59
N ASP A 16 -16.49 10.32 -10.14
CA ASP A 16 -16.71 10.25 -11.60
C ASP A 16 -16.04 11.40 -12.37
N SER A 17 -16.00 12.60 -11.77
CA SER A 17 -15.35 13.78 -12.35
C SER A 17 -13.84 13.64 -12.51
N GLU A 18 -13.20 12.72 -11.78
CA GLU A 18 -11.75 12.52 -11.76
C GLU A 18 -11.29 11.28 -12.57
N ILE A 19 -12.22 10.43 -13.02
CA ILE A 19 -11.91 9.22 -13.81
C ILE A 19 -11.05 9.55 -15.04
N THR A 20 -11.39 10.61 -15.78
CA THR A 20 -10.62 11.02 -16.96
C THR A 20 -9.19 11.42 -16.59
N THR A 21 -8.99 12.02 -15.41
CA THR A 21 -7.65 12.36 -14.93
C THR A 21 -6.84 11.12 -14.60
N VAL A 22 -7.44 10.12 -13.93
CA VAL A 22 -6.78 8.83 -13.66
C VAL A 22 -6.34 8.16 -14.96
N LEU A 23 -7.23 8.08 -15.96
CA LEU A 23 -6.92 7.48 -17.26
C LEU A 23 -5.81 8.25 -18.01
N ASN A 24 -5.77 9.58 -17.89
CA ASN A 24 -4.69 10.37 -18.48
C ASN A 24 -3.35 10.12 -17.79
N VAL A 25 -3.34 9.98 -16.46
CA VAL A 25 -2.14 9.59 -15.70
C VAL A 25 -1.68 8.19 -16.12
N PHE A 26 -2.60 7.23 -16.24
CA PHE A 26 -2.29 5.87 -16.71
C PHE A 26 -1.66 5.88 -18.11
N ARG A 27 -2.22 6.66 -19.04
CA ARG A 27 -1.67 6.82 -20.39
C ARG A 27 -0.27 7.43 -20.36
N ALA A 28 -0.05 8.49 -19.56
CA ALA A 28 1.25 9.14 -19.44
C ALA A 28 2.33 8.22 -18.85
N ARG A 29 1.94 7.30 -17.97
CA ARG A 29 2.82 6.32 -17.30
C ARG A 29 2.88 4.96 -18.00
N HIS A 30 2.29 4.82 -19.19
CA HIS A 30 2.21 3.56 -19.92
C HIS A 30 1.64 2.40 -19.07
N VAL A 31 0.69 2.71 -18.20
CA VAL A 31 -0.11 1.73 -17.44
C VAL A 31 -1.14 1.12 -18.39
N THR A 32 -1.26 -0.20 -18.35
CA THR A 32 -2.09 -1.01 -19.26
C THR A 32 -2.90 -2.04 -18.45
N THR A 33 -3.82 -2.72 -19.12
CA THR A 33 -4.63 -3.79 -18.51
C THR A 33 -3.89 -5.12 -18.36
N ASP A 34 -2.68 -5.27 -18.91
CA ASP A 34 -1.94 -6.53 -18.95
C ASP A 34 -0.43 -6.30 -18.80
N TYR A 35 -0.01 -5.72 -17.67
CA TYR A 35 1.42 -5.61 -17.28
C TYR A 35 2.36 -5.05 -18.36
N GLY A 36 1.91 -4.04 -19.08
CA GLY A 36 2.63 -3.36 -20.16
C GLY A 36 2.52 -4.00 -21.55
N LEU A 37 1.88 -5.17 -21.64
CA LEU A 37 1.63 -5.89 -22.89
C LEU A 37 0.26 -5.55 -23.49
N GLY A 38 -0.65 -5.02 -22.67
CA GLY A 38 -1.98 -4.61 -23.06
C GLY A 38 -2.05 -3.23 -23.70
N SER A 39 -3.26 -2.82 -24.07
CA SER A 39 -3.52 -1.42 -24.46
C SER A 39 -3.65 -0.54 -23.22
N SER A 40 -3.43 0.77 -23.39
CA SER A 40 -3.85 1.74 -22.37
C SER A 40 -5.36 1.62 -22.13
N PRO A 41 -5.83 1.62 -20.89
CA PRO A 41 -7.25 1.46 -20.60
C PRO A 41 -8.07 2.63 -21.14
N GLU A 42 -9.19 2.32 -21.80
CA GLU A 42 -10.15 3.31 -22.29
C GLU A 42 -11.19 3.69 -21.22
N SER A 43 -11.42 2.79 -20.26
CA SER A 43 -12.31 2.97 -19.10
C SER A 43 -11.63 2.48 -17.83
N LEU A 44 -12.00 3.07 -16.70
CA LEU A 44 -11.49 2.66 -15.39
C LEU A 44 -12.48 1.67 -14.75
N GLU A 45 -12.13 0.39 -14.79
CA GLU A 45 -12.77 -0.64 -13.97
C GLU A 45 -12.14 -0.63 -12.57
N LEU A 46 -12.96 -0.35 -11.56
CA LEU A 46 -12.52 -0.29 -10.15
C LEU A 46 -12.26 -1.69 -9.60
N GLY A 47 -11.23 -1.84 -8.77
CA GLY A 47 -10.79 -3.11 -8.20
C GLY A 47 -9.97 -3.97 -9.16
N CYS A 48 -9.82 -3.56 -10.42
CA CYS A 48 -8.96 -4.26 -11.38
C CYS A 48 -7.49 -3.87 -11.24
N VAL A 49 -6.62 -4.85 -11.50
CA VAL A 49 -5.18 -4.65 -11.56
C VAL A 49 -4.81 -4.08 -12.92
N TYR A 50 -4.15 -2.94 -12.92
CA TYR A 50 -3.45 -2.40 -14.07
C TYR A 50 -1.95 -2.47 -13.80
N GLY A 51 -1.13 -2.49 -14.86
CA GLY A 51 0.30 -2.55 -14.69
C GLY A 51 1.09 -2.04 -15.88
N THR A 52 2.37 -1.80 -15.62
CA THR A 52 3.37 -1.42 -16.61
C THR A 52 4.25 -2.62 -16.96
N ALA A 53 5.02 -2.47 -18.03
CA ALA A 53 6.23 -3.27 -18.22
C ALA A 53 7.29 -2.86 -17.18
N GLU A 54 8.55 -3.20 -17.40
CA GLU A 54 9.63 -2.76 -16.52
C GLU A 54 9.77 -1.23 -16.48
N VAL A 55 9.72 -0.67 -15.27
CA VAL A 55 9.93 0.75 -14.99
C VAL A 55 11.08 0.93 -13.99
N PRO A 56 11.77 2.09 -13.98
CA PRO A 56 12.83 2.35 -13.03
C PRO A 56 12.35 2.30 -11.56
N ALA A 57 13.24 1.95 -10.65
CA ALA A 57 12.97 2.06 -9.22
C ALA A 57 12.50 3.47 -8.82
N GLY A 58 11.42 3.54 -8.04
CA GLY A 58 10.82 4.80 -7.59
C GLY A 58 9.62 5.26 -8.41
N SER A 59 9.37 4.65 -9.58
CA SER A 59 8.20 4.95 -10.43
C SER A 59 6.88 4.82 -9.68
N ALA A 60 6.81 3.87 -8.74
CA ALA A 60 5.66 3.69 -7.86
C ALA A 60 5.27 4.96 -7.08
N ARG A 61 6.28 5.61 -6.49
CA ARG A 61 6.09 6.83 -5.70
C ARG A 61 5.63 7.99 -6.57
N GLU A 62 6.19 8.10 -7.76
CA GLU A 62 5.85 9.18 -8.68
C GLU A 62 4.42 9.03 -9.21
N LEU A 63 4.02 7.82 -9.64
CA LEU A 63 2.64 7.56 -10.05
C LEU A 63 1.66 7.83 -8.91
N ALA A 64 1.97 7.40 -7.68
CA ALA A 64 1.13 7.71 -6.51
C ALA A 64 1.01 9.22 -6.24
N SER A 65 2.08 9.99 -6.45
CA SER A 65 2.08 11.44 -6.34
C SER A 65 1.19 12.11 -7.40
N GLU A 66 1.26 11.62 -8.65
CA GLU A 66 0.42 12.12 -9.75
C GLU A 66 -1.06 11.80 -9.54
N LEU A 67 -1.39 10.58 -9.10
CA LEU A 67 -2.76 10.20 -8.75
C LEU A 67 -3.28 11.04 -7.59
N THR A 68 -2.47 11.25 -6.55
CA THR A 68 -2.81 12.11 -5.40
C THR A 68 -3.12 13.54 -5.83
N ALA A 69 -2.34 14.10 -6.76
CA ALA A 69 -2.50 15.48 -7.19
C ALA A 69 -3.63 15.67 -8.20
N GLY A 70 -3.81 14.72 -9.12
CA GLY A 70 -4.78 14.81 -10.21
C GLY A 70 -6.17 14.23 -9.88
N ALA A 71 -6.22 13.27 -8.96
CA ALA A 71 -7.45 12.60 -8.52
C ALA A 71 -7.45 12.46 -6.99
N PRO A 72 -7.57 13.56 -6.23
CA PRO A 72 -7.49 13.54 -4.77
C PRO A 72 -8.55 12.65 -4.09
N SER A 73 -9.68 12.36 -4.75
CA SER A 73 -10.72 11.43 -4.28
C SER A 73 -10.35 9.94 -4.49
N ALA A 74 -9.25 9.65 -5.18
CA ALA A 74 -8.88 8.28 -5.50
C ALA A 74 -8.37 7.51 -4.27
N ALA A 75 -8.98 6.35 -4.01
CA ALA A 75 -8.47 5.32 -3.12
C ALA A 75 -7.79 4.24 -3.96
N PHE A 76 -6.51 3.97 -3.68
CA PHE A 76 -5.73 3.05 -4.49
C PHE A 76 -4.63 2.35 -3.69
N VAL A 77 -4.17 1.24 -4.24
CA VAL A 77 -2.90 0.60 -3.87
C VAL A 77 -2.03 0.50 -5.11
N LEU A 78 -0.74 0.64 -4.90
CA LEU A 78 0.26 0.58 -5.94
C LEU A 78 1.45 -0.17 -5.38
N TRP A 79 2.00 -1.09 -6.16
CA TRP A 79 3.28 -1.70 -5.83
C TRP A 79 4.19 -1.77 -7.04
N GLN A 80 5.48 -1.85 -6.77
CA GLN A 80 6.53 -2.11 -7.75
C GLN A 80 7.36 -3.26 -7.22
N ASP A 81 7.58 -4.26 -8.05
CA ASP A 81 8.27 -5.49 -7.66
C ASP A 81 9.72 -5.21 -7.24
N PRO A 82 10.30 -6.03 -6.35
CA PRO A 82 11.71 -5.92 -5.98
C PRO A 82 12.62 -6.08 -7.21
N SER A 83 13.70 -5.29 -7.25
CA SER A 83 14.73 -5.37 -8.29
C SER A 83 16.09 -5.23 -7.64
N TYR A 84 16.91 -6.28 -7.71
CA TYR A 84 18.18 -6.35 -6.97
C TYR A 84 19.04 -5.10 -7.23
N PRO A 85 19.57 -4.44 -6.18
CA PRO A 85 19.58 -4.86 -4.77
C PRO A 85 18.43 -4.31 -3.90
N ALA A 86 17.42 -3.65 -4.48
CA ALA A 86 16.34 -3.01 -3.75
C ALA A 86 15.13 -3.94 -3.55
N ASN A 87 14.48 -3.82 -2.38
CA ASN A 87 13.16 -4.38 -2.13
C ASN A 87 12.12 -3.65 -3.00
N GLY A 88 10.92 -4.24 -3.11
CA GLY A 88 9.81 -3.61 -3.82
C GLY A 88 9.33 -2.36 -3.09
N ALA A 89 8.53 -1.55 -3.76
CA ALA A 89 7.91 -0.36 -3.18
C ALA A 89 6.39 -0.53 -3.15
N TYR A 90 5.76 -0.17 -2.03
CA TYR A 90 4.32 -0.20 -1.86
C TYR A 90 3.82 1.17 -1.42
N VAL A 91 2.78 1.66 -2.09
CA VAL A 91 2.09 2.90 -1.75
C VAL A 91 0.59 2.65 -1.76
N ALA A 92 -0.08 2.91 -0.64
CA ALA A 92 -1.53 2.91 -0.55
C ALA A 92 -2.03 4.27 -0.08
N ARG A 93 -3.21 4.65 -0.55
CA ARG A 93 -3.89 5.88 -0.16
C ARG A 93 -5.39 5.63 -0.05
N VAL A 94 -5.98 6.16 1.00
CA VAL A 94 -7.43 6.33 1.14
C VAL A 94 -7.68 7.79 1.53
N PRO A 95 -8.40 8.58 0.72
CA PRO A 95 -8.72 9.97 1.06
C PRO A 95 -9.33 10.09 2.45
N ASP A 96 -9.00 11.16 3.16
CA ASP A 96 -9.45 11.47 4.53
C ASP A 96 -9.10 10.44 5.63
N VAL A 97 -8.56 9.27 5.27
CA VAL A 97 -8.11 8.24 6.21
C VAL A 97 -6.58 8.27 6.35
N GLY A 98 -5.85 8.31 5.24
CA GLY A 98 -4.40 8.38 5.24
C GLY A 98 -3.73 7.59 4.12
N GLY A 99 -2.43 7.37 4.26
CA GLY A 99 -1.63 6.59 3.32
C GLY A 99 -0.61 5.71 4.02
N LEU A 100 -0.16 4.68 3.31
CA LEU A 100 0.90 3.77 3.73
C LEU A 100 1.97 3.75 2.66
N GLU A 101 3.22 3.98 3.07
CA GLU A 101 4.39 3.71 2.25
C GLU A 101 5.26 2.66 2.95
N ALA A 102 5.60 1.61 2.22
CA ALA A 102 6.41 0.51 2.73
C ALA A 102 7.28 -0.09 1.62
N GLU A 103 8.25 -0.90 2.02
CA GLU A 103 8.84 -1.87 1.11
C GLU A 103 7.86 -3.04 0.92
N CYS A 104 7.96 -3.80 -0.17
CA CYS A 104 7.16 -5.00 -0.39
C CYS A 104 7.96 -6.17 -0.97
N ASP A 105 7.39 -7.36 -0.85
CA ASP A 105 7.85 -8.55 -1.57
C ASP A 105 7.35 -8.60 -3.03
N VAL A 106 7.69 -9.69 -3.73
CA VAL A 106 7.29 -9.93 -5.13
C VAL A 106 5.79 -10.14 -5.34
N HIS A 107 5.02 -10.26 -4.27
CA HIS A 107 3.56 -10.36 -4.33
C HIS A 107 2.88 -9.03 -4.04
N GLY A 108 3.64 -7.94 -3.89
CA GLY A 108 3.11 -6.65 -3.47
C GLY A 108 2.70 -6.63 -2.00
N THR A 109 3.13 -7.62 -1.19
CA THR A 109 2.82 -7.66 0.24
C THR A 109 3.73 -6.68 0.98
N PRO A 110 3.18 -5.70 1.71
CA PRO A 110 4.00 -4.75 2.48
C PRO A 110 4.85 -5.46 3.54
N LEU A 111 6.15 -5.18 3.52
CA LEU A 111 7.10 -5.60 4.54
C LEU A 111 7.02 -4.63 5.73
N ILE A 112 6.06 -4.90 6.62
CA ILE A 112 5.82 -4.05 7.78
C ILE A 112 6.68 -4.50 8.97
N SER A 113 7.60 -3.63 9.40
CA SER A 113 8.40 -3.89 10.60
C SER A 113 7.56 -3.80 11.87
N LEU A 114 7.53 -4.87 12.68
CA LEU A 114 6.87 -4.86 13.99
C LEU A 114 7.36 -3.73 14.89
N ARG A 115 8.63 -3.31 14.78
CA ARG A 115 9.19 -2.17 15.52
C ARG A 115 8.55 -0.82 15.14
N LYS A 116 7.98 -0.70 13.94
CA LYS A 116 7.23 0.49 13.49
C LYS A 116 5.73 0.39 13.82
N VAL A 117 5.20 -0.82 13.81
CA VAL A 117 3.79 -1.14 14.10
C VAL A 117 3.45 -0.90 15.56
N ILE A 118 4.31 -1.39 16.45
CA ILE A 118 4.15 -1.30 17.88
C ILE A 118 3.95 0.15 18.35
N PRO A 119 4.81 1.13 17.99
CA PRO A 119 4.63 2.52 18.41
C PRO A 119 3.37 3.15 17.85
N PHE A 120 3.02 2.84 16.59
CA PHE A 120 1.79 3.33 15.97
C PHE A 120 0.56 2.89 16.80
N PHE A 121 0.53 1.62 17.20
CA PHE A 121 -0.56 1.07 17.98
C PHE A 121 -0.52 1.45 19.48
N SER A 122 0.66 1.73 20.04
CA SER A 122 0.77 2.19 21.43
C SER A 122 0.44 3.67 21.59
N THR A 123 0.49 4.47 20.51
CA THR A 123 0.24 5.92 20.54
C THR A 123 -1.05 6.35 19.85
N SER A 124 -1.64 5.50 19.00
CA SER A 124 -2.98 5.73 18.45
C SER A 124 -3.98 5.78 19.59
N LEU A 125 -4.68 6.93 19.71
CA LEU A 125 -5.75 7.12 20.68
C LEU A 125 -6.70 5.92 20.62
N ARG A 126 -6.90 5.30 21.79
CA ARG A 126 -7.83 4.19 22.04
C ARG A 126 -9.27 4.62 21.73
N VAL A 127 -9.64 4.74 20.46
CA VAL A 127 -11.01 4.97 20.04
C VAL A 127 -11.61 3.61 19.69
N ALA A 128 -12.67 3.27 20.40
CA ALA A 128 -13.15 1.92 20.69
C ALA A 128 -13.58 1.06 19.47
N ALA A 129 -13.50 -0.26 19.70
CA ALA A 129 -14.39 -1.31 19.18
C ALA A 129 -14.29 -1.72 17.69
N THR A 130 -13.09 -1.87 17.14
CA THR A 130 -12.93 -2.72 15.94
C THR A 130 -12.70 -4.18 16.35
N ARG A 131 -13.50 -5.09 15.78
CA ARG A 131 -13.25 -6.53 15.83
C ARG A 131 -12.27 -6.85 14.70
N THR A 132 -11.13 -7.41 15.04
CA THR A 132 -10.18 -7.94 14.05
C THR A 132 -10.39 -9.45 13.98
N GLU A 133 -10.84 -9.93 12.82
CA GLU A 133 -10.90 -11.37 12.53
C GLU A 133 -9.48 -11.85 12.21
N ASP A 134 -8.98 -12.81 12.99
CA ASP A 134 -7.76 -13.54 12.63
C ASP A 134 -8.13 -14.57 11.56
N ASN A 135 -7.73 -14.28 10.32
CA ASN A 135 -8.18 -14.93 9.08
C ASN A 135 -7.62 -16.34 8.85
N THR A 136 -7.16 -17.03 9.90
CA THR A 136 -6.77 -18.44 9.83
C THR A 136 -7.48 -19.34 10.85
N ALA A 137 -7.99 -18.77 11.96
CA ALA A 137 -8.58 -19.54 13.06
C ALA A 137 -10.06 -19.22 13.33
N GLY A 138 -10.62 -18.17 12.70
CA GLY A 138 -11.99 -17.73 12.98
C GLY A 138 -12.17 -17.16 14.40
N GLU A 139 -11.08 -16.91 15.12
CA GLU A 139 -11.11 -16.27 16.43
C GLU A 139 -11.23 -14.75 16.26
N VAL A 140 -12.37 -14.21 16.66
CA VAL A 140 -12.59 -12.76 16.75
C VAL A 140 -11.93 -12.26 18.03
N ARG A 141 -10.84 -11.50 17.91
CA ARG A 141 -10.24 -10.80 19.05
C ARG A 141 -10.61 -9.32 19.00
N HIS A 142 -10.86 -8.73 20.17
CA HIS A 142 -11.06 -7.29 20.22
C HIS A 142 -9.75 -6.61 19.83
N ALA A 143 -9.80 -5.56 19.01
CA ALA A 143 -8.59 -4.81 18.64
C ALA A 143 -7.80 -4.39 19.90
N ALA A 144 -8.47 -4.05 20.99
CA ALA A 144 -7.84 -3.77 22.28
C ALA A 144 -6.95 -4.92 22.80
N GLU A 145 -7.37 -6.18 22.67
CA GLU A 145 -6.60 -7.36 23.13
C GLU A 145 -5.38 -7.62 22.25
N VAL A 146 -5.51 -7.40 20.93
CA VAL A 146 -4.38 -7.47 19.99
C VAL A 146 -3.37 -6.36 20.30
N LEU A 147 -3.84 -5.16 20.59
CA LEU A 147 -3.00 -4.02 20.96
C LEU A 147 -2.29 -4.24 22.29
N ASP A 148 -2.96 -4.81 23.30
CA ASP A 148 -2.35 -5.17 24.59
C ASP A 148 -1.29 -6.26 24.41
N ALA A 149 -1.54 -7.26 23.57
CA ALA A 149 -0.57 -8.29 23.22
C ALA A 149 0.65 -7.70 22.49
N LEU A 150 0.45 -6.76 21.56
CA LEU A 150 1.52 -6.06 20.85
C LEU A 150 2.32 -5.15 21.78
N ALA A 151 1.67 -4.47 22.73
CA ALA A 151 2.35 -3.67 23.75
C ALA A 151 3.22 -4.56 24.66
N LEU A 152 2.73 -5.71 25.09
CA LEU A 152 3.53 -6.68 25.86
C LEU A 152 4.71 -7.24 25.07
N LEU A 153 4.51 -7.54 23.78
CA LEU A 153 5.58 -7.98 22.88
C LEU A 153 6.63 -6.89 22.69
N SER A 154 6.20 -5.63 22.63
CA SER A 154 7.12 -4.50 22.46
C SER A 154 8.12 -4.32 23.58
N GLY A 155 7.68 -4.49 24.84
CA GLY A 155 8.55 -4.43 26.01
C GLY A 155 9.58 -5.56 26.04
N ARG A 156 9.37 -6.64 25.28
CA ARG A 156 10.25 -7.80 25.19
C ARG A 156 11.18 -7.80 23.99
N LEU A 157 11.08 -6.78 23.11
CA LEU A 157 11.97 -6.67 21.96
C LEU A 157 13.35 -6.18 22.39
N PRO A 158 14.45 -6.71 21.80
CA PRO A 158 15.80 -6.24 22.08
C PRO A 158 15.93 -4.73 21.84
N GLY A 159 16.33 -3.98 22.89
CA GLY A 159 16.47 -2.53 22.89
C GLY A 159 15.26 -1.74 23.43
N ALA A 160 14.24 -2.41 23.98
CA ALA A 160 13.18 -1.75 24.74
C ALA A 160 13.65 -1.38 26.17
N PRO A 161 13.16 -0.28 26.76
CA PRO A 161 13.59 0.17 28.10
C PRO A 161 13.29 -0.83 29.23
N GLU A 162 12.40 -1.80 29.01
CA GLU A 162 12.05 -2.87 29.97
C GLU A 162 12.74 -4.21 29.66
N ALA A 163 13.61 -4.26 28.64
CA ALA A 163 14.31 -5.48 28.20
C ALA A 163 15.76 -5.61 28.72
N GLU A 164 16.15 -4.78 29.70
CA GLU A 164 17.40 -4.91 30.47
C GLU A 164 17.16 -5.51 31.86
#